data_AF-A0A345D7Z6-F1
#
_entry.id   AF-A0A345D7Z6-F1
#
_cell.length_a   1.000
_cell.length_b   1.000
_cell.length_c   1.000
_cell.angle_alpha   90.00
_cell.angle_beta   90.00
_cell.angle_gamma   90.00
#
_symmetry.space_group_name_H-M   'P 1'
#
loop_
_entity.id
_entity.type
_entity.pdbx_description
1 polymer ?
#
loop_
_entity_poly.entity_id
_entity_poly.type
_entity_poly.pdbx_seq_one_letter_code
_entity_poly.pdbx_strand_id
1 'polypeptide(L)'
;MKIYWSPKNIPELAGLDAAAQKSLMRQAVQEGRKRLGTQFILTRVLMIGLGGMLLLMLLSNVLQGFIGGAVAGGLIGLAIALFLQTPCIDAGREWLREQGHPKA
;
A
#
# COMPACT_ATOMS: atom_id res chain seq x y z
N MET A 1 -6.01 -10.05 -6.28
CA MET A 1 -5.30 -9.37 -5.17
C MET A 1 -6.34 -8.73 -4.26
N LYS A 2 -6.27 -8.97 -2.95
CA LYS A 2 -7.13 -8.24 -1.98
C LYS A 2 -6.50 -6.88 -1.74
N ILE A 3 -7.25 -5.80 -1.85
CA ILE A 3 -6.73 -4.45 -1.61
C ILE A 3 -7.17 -3.98 -0.23
N TYR A 4 -6.20 -3.74 0.65
CA TYR A 4 -6.45 -3.28 2.01
C TYR A 4 -6.46 -1.75 2.07
N TRP A 5 -7.61 -1.18 1.67
CA TRP A 5 -7.87 0.26 1.77
C TRP A 5 -8.10 0.73 3.20
N SER A 6 -8.65 -0.15 4.05
CA SER A 6 -9.01 0.17 5.43
C SER A 6 -8.70 -0.98 6.38
N PRO A 7 -8.55 -0.72 7.69
CA PRO A 7 -8.37 -1.77 8.69
C PRO A 7 -9.49 -2.81 8.70
N LYS A 8 -10.72 -2.39 8.33
CA LYS A 8 -11.90 -3.26 8.25
C LYS A 8 -11.79 -4.32 7.15
N ASN A 9 -10.91 -4.11 6.17
CA ASN A 9 -10.67 -5.06 5.09
C ASN A 9 -9.69 -6.18 5.51
N ILE A 10 -9.10 -6.10 6.71
CA ILE A 10 -8.18 -7.09 7.26
C ILE A 10 -8.97 -8.05 8.16
N PRO A 11 -9.17 -9.32 7.75
CA PRO A 11 -9.95 -10.29 8.53
C PRO A 11 -9.42 -10.49 9.95
N GLU A 12 -8.10 -10.45 10.13
CA GLU A 12 -7.41 -10.62 11.41
C GLU A 12 -7.71 -9.50 12.42
N LEU A 13 -8.23 -8.36 11.94
CA LEU A 13 -8.62 -7.23 12.80
C LEU A 13 -10.12 -7.16 13.08
N ALA A 14 -10.90 -8.09 12.53
CA ALA A 14 -12.34 -8.13 12.74
C ALA A 14 -12.68 -8.31 14.23
N GLY A 15 -13.73 -7.63 14.69
CA GLY A 15 -14.17 -7.69 16.09
C GLY A 15 -13.42 -6.78 17.08
N LEU A 16 -12.30 -6.16 16.67
CA LEU A 16 -11.57 -5.20 17.49
C LEU A 16 -12.16 -3.79 17.37
N ASP A 17 -11.95 -2.98 18.42
CA ASP A 17 -12.31 -1.56 18.40
C ASP A 17 -11.55 -0.77 17.32
N ALA A 18 -12.15 0.30 16.79
CA ALA A 18 -11.61 1.05 15.66
C ALA A 18 -10.21 1.63 15.94
N ALA A 19 -9.93 2.03 17.18
CA ALA A 19 -8.62 2.50 17.60
C ALA A 19 -7.57 1.37 17.56
N ALA A 20 -7.93 0.18 18.04
CA ALA A 20 -7.08 -1.00 18.02
C ALA A 20 -6.82 -1.48 16.58
N GLN A 21 -7.86 -1.51 15.72
CA GLN A 21 -7.71 -1.85 14.31
C GLN A 21 -6.71 -0.92 13.60
N LYS A 22 -6.81 0.40 13.84
CA LYS A 22 -5.90 1.38 13.22
C LYS A 22 -4.46 1.23 13.73
N SER A 23 -4.27 0.95 15.02
CA SER A 23 -2.95 0.71 15.61
C SER A 23 -2.31 -0.55 15.05
N LEU A 24 -3.03 -1.67 15.05
CA LEU A 24 -2.54 -2.95 14.57
C LEU A 24 -2.29 -2.96 13.05
N MET A 25 -3.13 -2.28 12.26
CA MET A 25 -2.86 -2.09 10.84
C MET A 25 -1.52 -1.36 10.61
N ARG A 26 -1.22 -0.31 11.38
CA ARG A 26 0.07 0.39 11.27
C ARG A 26 1.25 -0.51 11.64
N GLN A 27 1.11 -1.30 12.69
CA GLN A 27 2.15 -2.26 13.10
C GLN A 27 2.35 -3.36 12.05
N ALA A 28 1.26 -3.92 11.52
CA ALA A 28 1.33 -4.90 10.44
C ALA A 28 2.02 -4.35 9.19
N VAL A 29 1.76 -3.10 8.80
CA VAL A 29 2.47 -2.44 7.69
C VAL A 29 3.96 -2.30 7.99
N GLN A 30 4.34 -1.89 9.21
CA GLN A 30 5.74 -1.73 9.61
C GLN A 30 6.49 -3.08 9.64
N GLU A 31 5.87 -4.12 10.21
CA GLU A 31 6.47 -5.46 10.25
C GLU A 31 6.52 -6.10 8.87
N GLY A 32 5.47 -5.96 8.06
CA GLY A 32 5.48 -6.42 6.68
C GLY A 32 6.55 -5.74 5.83
N ARG A 33 6.82 -4.44 6.08
CA ARG A 33 7.96 -3.75 5.46
C ARG A 33 9.31 -4.35 5.86
N LYS A 34 9.49 -4.70 7.14
CA LYS A 34 10.72 -5.35 7.61
C LYS A 34 10.89 -6.74 6.98
N ARG A 35 9.81 -7.53 6.92
CA ARG A 35 9.80 -8.91 6.36
C ARG A 35 10.08 -8.95 4.86
N LEU A 36 9.50 -8.02 4.09
CA LEU A 36 9.74 -7.92 2.65
C LEU A 36 11.17 -7.44 2.32
N GLY A 37 11.83 -6.79 3.28
CA GLY A 37 13.18 -6.26 3.12
C GLY A 37 13.21 -4.92 2.36
N THR A 38 14.20 -4.09 2.71
CA THR A 38 14.37 -2.75 2.15
C THR A 38 14.53 -2.77 0.63
N GLN A 39 15.17 -3.80 0.07
CA GLN A 39 15.37 -3.93 -1.37
C GLN A 39 14.05 -4.09 -2.13
N PHE A 40 13.11 -4.90 -1.64
CA PHE A 40 11.80 -5.09 -2.27
C PHE A 40 11.01 -3.77 -2.32
N ILE A 41 11.04 -3.01 -1.22
CA ILE A 41 10.38 -1.70 -1.12
C ILE A 41 11.04 -0.72 -2.09
N LEU A 42 12.37 -0.64 -2.09
CA LEU A 42 13.14 0.28 -2.92
C LEU A 42 12.88 0.01 -4.40
N THR A 43 12.95 -1.25 -4.84
CA THR A 43 12.69 -1.64 -6.23
C THR A 43 11.28 -1.26 -6.68
N ARG A 44 10.26 -1.45 -5.84
CA ARG A 44 8.88 -1.08 -6.19
C ARG A 44 8.66 0.43 -6.22
N VAL A 45 9.22 1.16 -5.26
CA VAL A 45 9.19 2.64 -5.29
C VAL A 45 9.88 3.17 -6.53
N LEU A 46 11.05 2.60 -6.89
CA LEU A 46 11.79 2.97 -8.10
C LEU A 46 10.97 2.70 -9.36
N MET A 47 10.35 1.52 -9.48
CA MET A 47 9.51 1.15 -10.63
C MET A 47 8.28 2.05 -10.76
N ILE A 48 7.62 2.38 -9.64
CA ILE A 48 6.47 3.30 -9.63
C ILE A 48 6.93 4.72 -9.97
N GLY A 49 8.07 5.15 -9.45
CA GLY A 49 8.65 6.47 -9.75
C GLY A 49 9.02 6.62 -11.22
N LEU A 50 9.74 5.63 -11.79
CA LEU A 50 10.10 5.61 -13.20
C LEU A 50 8.87 5.52 -14.10
N GLY A 51 7.93 4.62 -13.78
CA GLY A 51 6.66 4.50 -14.53
C GLY A 51 5.82 5.76 -14.46
N GLY A 52 5.75 6.41 -13.29
CA GLY A 52 5.05 7.66 -13.08
C GLY A 52 5.70 8.83 -13.84
N MET A 53 7.03 8.90 -13.86
CA MET A 53 7.77 9.90 -14.63
C MET A 53 7.53 9.73 -16.14
N LEU A 54 7.56 8.49 -16.64
CA LEU A 54 7.32 8.18 -18.04
C LEU A 54 5.86 8.48 -18.44
N LEU A 55 4.90 8.18 -17.55
CA LEU A 55 3.50 8.55 -17.72
C LEU A 55 3.29 10.07 -17.73
N LEU A 56 3.99 10.81 -16.86
CA LEU A 56 3.96 12.28 -16.85
C LEU A 56 4.53 12.87 -18.13
N MET A 57 5.63 12.32 -18.66
CA MET A 57 6.20 12.76 -19.94
C MET A 57 5.28 12.46 -21.12
N LEU A 58 4.56 11.33 -21.10
CA LEU A 58 3.55 11.01 -22.12
C LEU A 58 2.32 11.93 -21.99
N LEU A 59 1.80 12.11 -20.77
CA LEU A 59 0.64 12.95 -20.51
C LEU A 59 0.93 14.44 -20.71
N SER A 60 2.15 14.92 -20.47
CA SER A 60 2.52 16.32 -20.75
C SER A 60 2.49 16.64 -22.24
N ASN A 61 2.70 15.64 -23.10
CA ASN A 61 2.61 15.80 -24.56
C ASN A 61 1.17 15.69 -25.08
N VAL A 62 0.25 15.04 -24.35
CA VAL A 62 -1.13 14.75 -24.80
C VAL A 62 -2.17 15.63 -24.09
N LEU A 63 -1.98 15.89 -22.79
CA LEU A 63 -2.80 16.78 -21.97
C LEU A 63 -1.94 17.98 -21.55
N GLN A 64 -2.05 19.08 -22.30
CA GLN A 64 -1.49 20.35 -21.84
C GLN A 64 -2.22 20.82 -20.56
N GLY A 65 -1.52 20.81 -19.42
CA GLY A 65 -1.95 21.49 -18.19
C GLY A 65 -2.36 20.62 -17.00
N PHE A 66 -3.07 21.25 -16.06
CA PHE A 66 -3.38 20.79 -14.69
C PHE A 66 -4.06 19.41 -14.62
N ILE A 67 -4.83 19.05 -15.66
CA ILE A 67 -5.59 17.79 -15.72
C ILE A 67 -4.65 16.58 -15.89
N GLY A 68 -3.61 16.70 -16.72
CA GLY A 68 -2.61 15.64 -16.90
C GLY A 68 -1.85 15.33 -15.61
N GLY A 69 -1.53 16.37 -14.84
CA GLY A 69 -0.90 16.23 -13.52
C GLY A 69 -1.80 15.55 -12.49
N ALA A 70 -3.09 15.91 -12.43
CA ALA A 70 -4.03 15.32 -11.49
C ALA A 70 -4.28 13.82 -11.77
N VAL A 71 -4.44 13.44 -13.05
CA VAL A 71 -4.63 12.04 -13.45
C VAL A 71 -3.37 11.21 -13.19
N ALA A 72 -2.19 11.74 -13.54
CA ALA A 72 -0.92 11.05 -13.26
C ALA A 72 -0.69 10.88 -11.76
N GLY A 73 -0.92 11.91 -10.95
CA GLY A 73 -0.80 11.86 -9.50
C GLY A 73 -1.75 10.85 -8.85
N GLY A 74 -3.01 10.80 -9.30
CA GLY A 74 -3.99 9.83 -8.83
C GLY A 74 -3.60 8.38 -9.15
N LEU A 75 -3.11 8.13 -10.38
CA LEU A 75 -2.65 6.81 -10.80
C LEU A 75 -1.39 6.36 -10.06
N ILE A 76 -0.43 7.27 -9.81
CA ILE A 76 0.76 6.97 -9.01
C ILE A 76 0.37 6.66 -7.56
N GLY A 77 -0.52 7.45 -6.95
CA GLY A 77 -1.03 7.20 -5.60
C GLY A 77 -1.71 5.84 -5.48
N LEU A 78 -2.53 5.47 -6.46
CA LEU A 78 -3.15 4.15 -6.54
C LEU A 78 -2.10 3.04 -6.70
N ALA A 79 -1.09 3.23 -7.55
CA ALA A 79 -0.01 2.27 -7.73
C ALA A 79 0.77 2.06 -6.42
N ILE A 80 1.05 3.11 -5.65
CA ILE A 80 1.69 2.98 -4.34
C ILE A 80 0.82 2.14 -3.39
N ALA A 81 -0.49 2.38 -3.34
CA ALA A 81 -1.40 1.62 -2.50
C ALA A 81 -1.47 0.13 -2.90
N LEU A 82 -1.54 -0.15 -4.20
CA LEU A 82 -1.63 -1.51 -4.73
C LEU A 82 -0.31 -2.28 -4.63
N PHE A 83 0.80 -1.65 -4.98
CA PHE A 83 2.07 -2.33 -5.13
C PHE A 83 2.99 -2.21 -3.93
N LEU A 84 2.77 -1.25 -3.02
CA LEU A 84 3.57 -1.10 -1.81
C LEU A 84 2.76 -1.47 -0.56
N GLN A 85 1.62 -0.82 -0.36
CA GLN A 85 0.85 -0.97 0.88
C GLN A 85 0.21 -2.37 0.99
N THR A 86 -0.38 -2.88 -0.09
CA THR A 86 -1.02 -4.20 -0.10
C THR A 86 -0.07 -5.35 0.25
N PRO A 87 1.10 -5.52 -0.42
CA PRO A 87 2.02 -6.60 -0.06
C PRO A 87 2.63 -6.43 1.33
N CYS A 88 2.86 -5.20 1.79
CA CYS A 88 3.29 -4.97 3.18
C CYS A 88 2.22 -5.42 4.17
N ILE A 89 0.93 -5.18 3.87
CA ILE A 89 -0.14 -5.66 4.74
C ILE A 89 -0.26 -7.18 4.66
N ASP A 90 -0.13 -7.80 3.49
CA ASP A 90 -0.16 -9.27 3.37
C ASP A 90 0.97 -9.93 4.17
N ALA A 91 2.20 -9.44 4.08
CA ALA A 91 3.31 -9.91 4.91
C ALA A 91 3.09 -9.61 6.40
N GLY A 92 2.49 -8.46 6.72
CA GLY A 92 2.12 -8.08 8.09
C GLY A 92 0.99 -8.90 8.69
N ARG A 93 0.12 -9.50 7.87
CA ARG A 93 -0.96 -10.38 8.33
C ARG A 93 -0.43 -11.70 8.86
N GLU A 94 0.68 -12.20 8.33
CA GLU A 94 1.36 -13.36 8.91
C GLU A 94 1.83 -13.07 10.33
N TRP A 95 2.42 -11.89 10.56
CA TRP A 95 2.76 -11.42 11.89
C TRP A 95 1.52 -11.30 12.80
N LEU A 96 0.40 -10.77 12.30
CA LEU A 96 -0.86 -10.72 13.07
C LEU A 96 -1.34 -12.11 13.48
N ARG A 97 -1.23 -13.11 12.59
CA ARG A 97 -1.59 -14.50 12.91
C ARG A 97 -0.66 -15.11 13.95
N GLU A 98 0.64 -14.82 13.88
CA GLU A 98 1.61 -15.24 14.91
C GLU A 98 1.27 -14.65 16.29
N GLN A 99 0.70 -13.44 16.32
CA GLN A 99 0.21 -12.79 17.55
C GLN A 99 -1.15 -13.33 18.03
N GLY A 100 -1.72 -14.33 17.35
CA GLY A 100 -3.00 -14.95 17.70
C GLY A 100 -4.22 -14.17 17.24
N HIS A 101 -4.09 -13.35 16.17
CA HIS A 101 -5.22 -12.66 15.56
C HIS A 101 -5.83 -13.45 14.37
N PRO A 102 -7.17 -13.45 14.20
CA PRO A 102 -8.15 -12.77 15.04
C PRO A 102 -8.28 -13.45 16.41
N LYS A 103 -8.35 -12.64 17.47
CA LYS A 103 -8.69 -13.12 18.81
C LYS A 103 -10.15 -13.56 18.76
N ALA A 104 -10.36 -14.87 18.62
CA ALA A 104 -11.68 -15.50 18.69
C ALA A 104 -12.28 -15.34 20.09
#